data_AF-A0AAE0CX35-F1
#
_entry.id   AF-A0AAE0CX35-F1
#
_cell.length_a   1.000
_cell.length_b   1.000
_cell.length_c   1.000
_cell.angle_alpha   90.00
_cell.angle_beta   90.00
_cell.angle_gamma   90.00
#
_symmetry.space_group_name_H-M   'P 1'
#
loop_
_entity.id
_entity.type
_entity.pdbx_description
1 polymer ?
#
loop_
_entity_poly.entity_id
_entity_poly.type
_entity_poly.pdbx_seq_one_letter_code
_entity_poly.pdbx_strand_id
1 'polypeptide(L)'
;MGQCTEDEINQALEAIYNGRSLRQASRLYRVPITTLHNRLQGNQARTTVFSDVQRLSVSQEAKLASWVRIQADLGLAPTHEQVREFAQRILNATGDTQPLGKRWINAFIRRNPSVKVQRSQAIDSRRVNVASTEVIRNSFKDLAIPEIMAVKPPNRYNMDETGVLESKGSNGLVLGSSDTKFGRKK
;
A
#
# COMPACT_ATOMS: atom_id res chain seq x y z
N MET A 1 -23.24 10.51 -13.38
CA MET A 1 -22.14 11.48 -13.54
C MET A 1 -20.84 10.69 -13.50
N GLY A 2 -20.14 10.55 -14.64
CA GLY A 2 -18.88 9.81 -14.68
C GLY A 2 -17.82 10.49 -13.81
N GLN A 3 -17.03 9.70 -13.08
CA GLN A 3 -15.88 10.23 -12.34
C GLN A 3 -14.83 10.66 -13.36
N CYS A 4 -14.61 11.97 -13.51
CA CYS A 4 -13.50 12.50 -14.30
C CYS A 4 -12.23 12.50 -13.44
N THR A 5 -11.12 12.02 -13.99
CA THR A 5 -9.82 11.97 -13.29
C THR A 5 -9.12 13.33 -13.32
N GLU A 6 -8.19 13.57 -12.41
CA GLU A 6 -7.41 14.81 -12.40
C GLU A 6 -6.55 14.94 -13.67
N ASP A 7 -6.06 13.80 -14.19
CA ASP A 7 -5.28 13.76 -15.42
C ASP A 7 -6.11 14.18 -16.64
N GLU A 8 -7.36 13.71 -16.73
CA GLU A 8 -8.30 14.12 -17.79
C GLU A 8 -8.61 15.63 -17.72
N ILE A 9 -8.72 16.19 -16.51
CA ILE A 9 -8.91 17.62 -16.30
C ILE A 9 -7.66 18.39 -16.76
N ASN A 10 -6.47 17.95 -16.41
CA ASN A 10 -5.22 18.62 -16.79
C ASN A 10 -5.01 18.60 -18.31
N GLN A 11 -5.22 17.46 -18.96
CA GLN A 11 -5.14 17.36 -20.42
C GLN A 11 -6.17 18.25 -21.13
N ALA A 12 -7.39 18.34 -20.57
CA ALA A 12 -8.41 19.24 -21.09
C ALA A 12 -8.04 20.72 -20.95
N LEU A 13 -7.39 21.11 -19.84
CA LEU A 13 -6.90 22.48 -19.63
C LEU A 13 -5.74 22.81 -20.59
N GLU A 14 -4.79 21.89 -20.80
CA GLU A 14 -3.73 22.05 -21.79
C GLU A 14 -4.31 22.21 -23.21
N ALA A 15 -5.30 21.42 -23.57
CA ALA A 15 -5.95 21.55 -24.87
C ALA A 15 -6.62 22.92 -25.05
N ILE A 16 -7.22 23.47 -23.99
CA ILE A 16 -7.78 24.84 -24.00
C ILE A 16 -6.69 25.88 -24.19
N TYR A 17 -5.56 25.73 -23.49
CA TYR A 17 -4.40 26.61 -23.65
C TYR A 17 -3.83 26.56 -25.08
N ASN A 18 -3.86 25.38 -25.70
CA ASN A 18 -3.47 25.15 -27.10
C ASN A 18 -4.55 25.59 -28.12
N GLY A 19 -5.55 26.38 -27.71
CA GLY A 19 -6.52 27.01 -28.60
C GLY A 19 -7.82 26.22 -28.83
N ARG A 20 -8.06 25.11 -28.13
CA ARG A 20 -9.36 24.42 -28.18
C ARG A 20 -10.41 25.18 -27.39
N SER A 21 -11.65 25.18 -27.88
CA SER A 21 -12.76 25.75 -27.13
C SER A 21 -13.13 24.86 -25.93
N LEU A 22 -13.66 25.47 -24.88
CA LEU A 22 -14.06 24.78 -23.66
C LEU A 22 -15.08 23.64 -23.93
N ARG A 23 -15.98 23.83 -24.90
CA ARG A 23 -16.93 22.78 -25.34
C ARG A 23 -16.24 21.63 -26.08
N GLN A 24 -15.24 21.91 -26.91
CA GLN A 24 -14.46 20.87 -27.58
C GLN A 24 -13.64 20.06 -26.58
N ALA A 25 -12.94 20.72 -25.66
CA ALA A 25 -12.15 20.05 -24.62
C ALA A 25 -13.03 19.18 -23.71
N SER A 26 -14.18 19.70 -23.28
CA SER A 26 -15.15 18.94 -22.49
C SER A 26 -15.60 17.65 -23.19
N ARG A 27 -15.89 17.73 -24.49
CA ARG A 27 -16.37 16.57 -25.26
C ARG A 27 -15.26 15.55 -25.54
N LEU A 28 -14.03 16.03 -25.76
CA LEU A 28 -12.88 15.20 -26.09
C LEU A 28 -12.38 14.40 -24.87
N TYR A 29 -12.25 15.07 -23.71
CA TYR A 29 -11.74 14.46 -22.48
C TYR A 29 -12.84 13.97 -21.53
N ARG A 30 -14.12 14.09 -21.93
CA ARG A 30 -15.30 13.70 -21.13
C ARG A 30 -15.37 14.38 -19.75
N VAL A 31 -14.78 15.57 -19.64
CA VAL A 31 -14.81 16.38 -18.42
C VAL A 31 -15.99 17.36 -18.50
N PRO A 32 -16.82 17.50 -17.45
CA PRO A 32 -17.88 18.51 -17.44
C PRO A 32 -17.34 19.93 -17.66
N ILE A 33 -18.05 20.71 -18.50
CA ILE A 33 -17.76 22.13 -18.78
C ILE A 33 -17.62 22.93 -17.48
N THR A 34 -18.49 22.68 -16.51
CA THR A 34 -18.47 23.35 -15.19
C THR A 34 -17.16 23.11 -14.45
N THR A 35 -16.60 21.90 -14.50
CA THR A 35 -15.31 21.58 -13.89
C THR A 35 -14.18 22.37 -14.54
N LEU A 36 -14.11 22.41 -15.87
CA LEU A 36 -13.08 23.15 -16.60
C LEU A 36 -13.18 24.66 -16.35
N HIS A 37 -14.41 25.19 -16.36
CA HIS A 37 -14.67 26.59 -16.05
C HIS A 37 -14.21 26.97 -14.64
N ASN A 38 -14.54 26.15 -13.64
CA ASN A 38 -14.10 26.37 -12.26
C ASN A 38 -12.57 26.39 -12.13
N ARG A 39 -11.87 25.49 -12.84
CA ARG A 39 -10.40 25.46 -12.86
C ARG A 39 -9.79 26.71 -13.50
N LEU A 40 -10.36 27.18 -14.62
CA LEU A 40 -9.92 28.43 -15.26
C LEU A 40 -10.16 29.66 -14.37
N GLN A 41 -11.18 29.62 -13.51
CA GLN A 41 -11.43 30.66 -12.50
C GLN A 41 -10.51 30.55 -11.26
N GLY A 42 -9.53 29.64 -11.26
CA GLY A 42 -8.54 29.51 -10.20
C GLY A 42 -8.96 28.55 -9.07
N ASN A 43 -10.09 27.86 -9.18
CA ASN A 43 -10.41 26.82 -8.20
C ASN A 43 -9.40 25.67 -8.32
N GLN A 44 -8.78 25.36 -7.20
CA GLN A 44 -7.79 24.30 -7.11
C GLN A 44 -8.45 22.92 -7.05
N ALA A 45 -7.64 21.88 -7.26
CA ALA A 45 -8.11 20.52 -7.11
C ALA A 45 -8.64 20.29 -5.71
N ARG A 46 -9.69 19.48 -5.60
CA ARG A 46 -10.19 19.10 -4.28
C ARG A 46 -9.04 18.51 -3.44
N THR A 47 -8.23 17.64 -4.04
CA THR A 47 -7.08 17.01 -3.37
C THR A 47 -6.04 18.01 -2.87
N THR A 48 -5.77 19.09 -3.62
CA THR A 48 -4.81 20.12 -3.22
C THR A 48 -5.38 21.05 -2.14
N VAL A 49 -6.65 21.42 -2.23
CA VAL A 49 -7.29 22.19 -1.14
C VAL A 49 -7.31 21.40 0.16
N PHE A 50 -7.55 20.09 0.09
CA PHE A 50 -7.56 19.23 1.27
C PHE A 50 -6.16 18.76 1.71
N SER A 51 -5.08 19.03 0.97
CA SER A 51 -3.73 18.75 1.48
C SER A 51 -3.34 19.72 2.58
N ASP A 52 -3.76 20.98 2.47
CA ASP A 52 -3.39 22.03 3.44
C ASP A 52 -4.11 21.86 4.79
N VAL A 53 -5.22 21.13 4.79
CA VAL A 53 -6.01 20.80 6.00
C VAL A 53 -5.64 19.44 6.58
N GLN A 54 -4.74 18.69 5.93
CA GLN A 54 -4.24 17.43 6.49
C GLN A 54 -3.25 17.71 7.61
N ARG A 55 -3.40 16.95 8.71
CA ARG A 55 -2.53 17.07 9.88
C ARG A 55 -1.11 16.57 9.60
N LEU A 56 -0.98 15.54 8.76
CA LEU A 56 0.30 15.10 8.23
C LEU A 56 0.56 15.82 6.92
N SER A 57 1.78 16.32 6.75
CA SER A 57 2.19 16.87 5.46
C SER A 57 2.23 15.79 4.38
N VAL A 58 2.15 16.20 3.12
CA VAL A 58 2.24 15.29 1.97
C VAL A 58 3.52 14.44 2.03
N SER A 59 4.63 15.02 2.48
CA SER A 59 5.91 14.31 2.59
C SER A 59 5.94 13.31 3.76
N GLN A 60 5.33 13.64 4.89
CA GLN A 60 5.19 12.71 6.02
C GLN A 60 4.28 11.54 5.65
N GLU A 61 3.15 11.83 4.99
CA GLU A 61 2.20 10.80 4.56
C GLU A 61 2.83 9.86 3.53
N ALA A 62 3.60 10.38 2.57
CA ALA A 62 4.34 9.58 1.58
C ALA A 62 5.40 8.68 2.24
N LYS A 63 6.13 9.19 3.24
CA LYS A 63 7.10 8.39 4.01
C LYS A 63 6.40 7.28 4.80
N LEU A 64 5.25 7.55 5.40
CA LEU A 64 4.46 6.55 6.10
C LEU A 64 3.96 5.45 5.13
N ALA A 65 3.49 5.82 3.95
CA ALA A 65 3.08 4.86 2.92
C ALA A 65 4.26 4.00 2.44
N SER A 66 5.44 4.60 2.26
CA SER A 66 6.67 3.87 1.94
C SER A 66 7.04 2.87 3.04
N TRP A 67 6.99 3.29 4.31
CA TRP A 67 7.25 2.42 5.45
C TRP A 67 6.29 1.22 5.47
N VAL A 68 4.98 1.41 5.22
CA VAL A 68 4.01 0.31 5.13
C VAL A 68 4.40 -0.70 4.04
N ARG A 69 4.82 -0.22 2.86
CA ARG A 69 5.26 -1.09 1.76
C ARG A 69 6.50 -1.90 2.14
N ILE A 70 7.52 -1.23 2.69
CA ILE A 70 8.75 -1.90 3.15
C ILE A 70 8.43 -2.98 4.19
N GLN A 71 7.57 -2.69 5.16
CA GLN A 71 7.17 -3.69 6.15
C GLN A 71 6.44 -4.88 5.51
N ALA A 72 5.58 -4.64 4.52
CA ALA A 72 4.90 -5.71 3.79
C ALA A 72 5.89 -6.57 2.97
N ASP A 73 6.88 -5.94 2.32
CA ASP A 73 7.92 -6.65 1.57
C ASP A 73 8.83 -7.49 2.49
N LEU A 74 9.00 -7.06 3.75
CA LEU A 74 9.69 -7.81 4.80
C LEU A 74 8.81 -8.91 5.44
N GLY A 75 7.57 -9.10 4.99
CA GLY A 75 6.64 -10.07 5.58
C GLY A 75 6.05 -9.64 6.93
N LEU A 76 6.23 -8.38 7.32
CA LEU A 76 5.82 -7.77 8.58
C LEU A 76 4.73 -6.70 8.37
N ALA A 77 3.81 -6.95 7.42
CA ALA A 77 2.77 -6.00 7.05
C ALA A 77 2.01 -5.45 8.29
N PRO A 78 2.00 -4.12 8.51
CA PRO A 78 1.45 -3.53 9.72
C PRO A 78 -0.09 -3.55 9.71
N THR A 79 -0.68 -3.67 10.88
CA THR A 79 -2.13 -3.53 11.09
C THR A 79 -2.58 -2.08 10.96
N HIS A 80 -3.89 -1.88 10.76
CA HIS A 80 -4.50 -0.54 10.72
C HIS A 80 -4.20 0.28 12.00
N GLU A 81 -4.16 -0.38 13.16
CA GLU A 81 -3.88 0.25 14.45
C GLU A 81 -2.42 0.68 14.55
N GLN A 82 -1.48 -0.18 14.17
CA GLN A 82 -0.04 0.16 14.14
C GLN A 82 0.24 1.34 13.22
N VAL A 83 -0.37 1.40 12.03
CA VAL A 83 -0.20 2.54 11.12
C VAL A 83 -0.75 3.83 11.75
N ARG A 84 -1.90 3.77 12.41
CA ARG A 84 -2.49 4.93 13.11
C ARG A 84 -1.63 5.36 14.29
N GLU A 85 -1.08 4.43 15.06
CA GLU A 85 -0.19 4.73 16.17
C GLU A 85 1.09 5.40 15.67
N PHE A 86 1.68 4.89 14.59
CA PHE A 86 2.88 5.48 14.01
C PHE A 86 2.61 6.88 13.44
N ALA A 87 1.46 7.07 12.78
CA ALA A 87 0.99 8.39 12.35
C ALA A 87 0.82 9.35 13.53
N GLN A 88 0.26 8.88 14.66
CA GLN A 88 0.13 9.68 15.89
C GLN A 88 1.51 10.06 16.45
N ARG A 89 2.48 9.15 16.45
CA ARG A 89 3.85 9.44 16.90
C ARG A 89 4.52 10.52 16.05
N ILE A 90 4.32 10.50 14.73
CA ILE A 90 4.82 11.55 13.84
C ILE A 90 4.21 12.91 14.22
N LEU A 91 2.89 12.98 14.46
CA LEU A 91 2.21 14.21 14.85
C LEU A 91 2.70 14.75 16.20
N ASN A 92 2.82 13.87 17.19
CA ASN A 92 3.33 14.22 18.52
C ASN A 92 4.75 14.79 18.43
N ALA A 93 5.60 14.21 17.59
CA ALA A 93 6.97 14.69 17.36
C ALA A 93 7.01 16.08 16.70
N THR A 94 5.97 16.45 15.96
CA THR A 94 5.79 17.80 15.39
C THR A 94 5.02 18.77 16.30
N GLY A 95 4.70 18.37 17.54
CA GLY A 95 4.00 19.20 18.52
C GLY A 95 2.47 19.11 18.47
N ASP A 96 1.91 18.29 17.59
CA ASP A 96 0.47 18.05 17.51
C ASP A 96 0.08 16.81 18.33
N THR A 97 -0.42 17.03 19.54
CA THR A 97 -0.80 15.97 20.49
C THR A 97 -2.25 15.51 20.36
N GLN A 98 -3.03 16.09 19.44
CA GLN A 98 -4.44 15.74 19.31
C GLN A 98 -4.59 14.30 18.80
N PRO A 99 -5.56 13.51 19.28
CA PRO A 99 -5.74 12.15 18.80
C PRO A 99 -6.22 12.14 17.33
N LEU A 100 -5.64 11.25 16.53
CA LEU A 100 -6.14 10.97 15.18
C LEU A 100 -7.55 10.38 15.25
N GLY A 101 -8.44 10.79 14.36
CA GLY A 101 -9.81 10.25 14.31
C GLY A 101 -9.85 8.78 13.84
N LYS A 102 -10.87 8.02 14.28
CA LYS A 102 -11.05 6.59 13.92
C LYS A 102 -11.11 6.35 12.40
N ARG A 103 -11.61 7.32 11.63
CA ARG A 103 -11.75 7.23 10.16
C ARG A 103 -10.49 7.65 9.40
N TRP A 104 -9.45 8.14 10.09
CA TRP A 104 -8.23 8.65 9.45
C TRP A 104 -7.57 7.59 8.58
N ILE A 105 -7.50 6.33 9.05
CA ILE A 105 -6.87 5.23 8.30
C ILE A 105 -7.55 4.96 6.96
N ASN A 106 -8.89 5.03 6.91
CA ASN A 106 -9.64 4.84 5.67
C ASN A 106 -9.37 5.97 4.67
N ALA A 107 -9.13 7.19 5.17
CA ALA A 107 -8.78 8.33 4.34
C ALA A 107 -7.32 8.22 3.84
N PHE A 108 -6.39 7.79 4.71
CA PHE A 108 -5.00 7.50 4.35
C PHE A 108 -4.91 6.47 3.22
N ILE A 109 -5.61 5.33 3.33
CA ILE A 109 -5.62 4.29 2.27
C ILE A 109 -6.17 4.86 0.96
N ARG A 110 -7.21 5.70 1.01
CA ARG A 110 -7.80 6.32 -0.18
C ARG A 110 -6.85 7.28 -0.87
N ARG A 111 -6.03 8.01 -0.10
CA ARG A 111 -5.03 8.95 -0.63
C ARG A 111 -3.76 8.26 -1.12
N ASN A 112 -3.46 7.06 -0.62
CA ASN A 112 -2.26 6.30 -0.94
C ASN A 112 -2.63 4.99 -1.65
N PRO A 113 -2.98 5.02 -2.95
CA PRO A 113 -3.41 3.83 -3.69
C PRO A 113 -2.34 2.74 -3.83
N SER A 114 -1.07 3.06 -3.53
CA SER A 114 0.05 2.12 -3.43
C SER A 114 -0.02 1.22 -2.19
N VAL A 115 -0.91 1.53 -1.25
CA VAL A 115 -1.17 0.73 -0.04
C VAL A 115 -2.58 0.14 -0.15
N LYS A 116 -2.71 -1.17 0.06
CA LYS A 116 -3.98 -1.88 0.06
C LYS A 116 -4.16 -2.71 1.32
N VAL A 117 -5.43 -2.91 1.67
CA VAL A 117 -5.83 -3.85 2.73
C VAL A 117 -5.60 -5.28 2.24
N GLN A 118 -4.88 -6.05 3.05
CA GLN A 118 -4.56 -7.44 2.82
C GLN A 118 -4.95 -8.24 4.06
N ARG A 119 -5.22 -9.54 3.88
CA ARG A 119 -5.37 -10.46 5.02
C ARG A 119 -3.99 -11.02 5.34
N SER A 120 -3.55 -10.86 6.59
CA SER A 120 -2.36 -11.56 7.07
C SER A 120 -2.65 -13.06 7.12
N GLN A 121 -1.66 -13.86 6.73
CA GLN A 121 -1.65 -15.28 7.03
C GLN A 121 -0.72 -15.49 8.23
N ALA A 122 -1.23 -16.13 9.27
CA ALA A 122 -0.41 -16.46 10.41
C ALA A 122 0.62 -17.53 9.99
N ILE A 123 1.88 -17.30 10.33
CA ILE A 123 2.98 -18.23 10.05
C ILE A 123 3.09 -19.17 11.25
N ASP A 124 3.43 -20.44 11.04
CA ASP A 124 3.71 -21.35 12.15
C ASP A 124 4.79 -20.76 13.09
N SER A 125 4.47 -20.64 14.38
CA SER A 125 5.35 -20.10 15.41
C SER A 125 6.68 -20.86 15.49
N ARG A 126 6.65 -22.18 15.25
CA ARG A 126 7.86 -23.01 15.21
C ARG A 126 8.75 -22.61 14.05
N ARG A 127 8.16 -22.34 12.88
CA ARG A 127 8.90 -21.84 11.71
C ARG A 127 9.56 -20.49 12.00
N VAL A 128 8.86 -19.57 12.65
CA VAL A 128 9.43 -18.25 12.98
C VAL A 128 10.55 -18.36 14.02
N ASN A 129 10.39 -19.22 15.04
CA ASN A 129 11.35 -19.31 16.13
C ASN A 129 12.60 -20.14 15.77
N VAL A 130 12.47 -21.13 14.88
CA VAL A 130 13.59 -22.01 14.47
C VAL A 130 14.40 -21.43 13.30
N ALA A 131 13.79 -20.54 12.50
CA ALA A 131 14.44 -19.92 11.36
C ALA A 131 15.44 -18.82 11.76
N SER A 132 16.63 -19.21 12.23
CA SER A 132 17.77 -18.30 12.35
C SER A 132 18.51 -18.18 11.01
N THR A 133 19.20 -17.06 10.80
CA THR A 133 20.02 -16.83 9.60
C THR A 133 21.05 -17.93 9.39
N GLU A 134 21.61 -18.47 10.48
CA GLU A 134 22.60 -19.56 10.44
C GLU A 134 21.95 -20.87 10.00
N VAL A 135 20.78 -21.21 10.54
CA VAL A 135 20.03 -22.42 10.18
C VAL A 135 19.64 -22.37 8.70
N ILE A 136 19.11 -21.23 8.23
CA ILE A 136 18.75 -21.06 6.80
C ILE A 136 19.99 -21.18 5.91
N ARG A 137 21.08 -20.49 6.26
CA ARG A 137 22.32 -20.53 5.47
C ARG A 137 22.90 -21.93 5.40
N ASN A 138 22.91 -22.66 6.51
CA ASN A 138 23.43 -24.03 6.55
C ASN A 138 22.54 -24.97 5.73
N SER A 139 21.21 -24.84 5.77
CA SER A 139 20.33 -25.66 4.94
C SER A 139 20.56 -25.46 3.44
N PHE A 140 20.84 -24.23 2.99
CA PHE A 140 21.21 -23.97 1.59
C PHE A 140 22.57 -24.58 1.21
N LYS A 141 23.52 -24.67 2.15
CA LYS A 141 24.78 -25.40 1.92
C LYS A 141 24.53 -26.89 1.78
N ASP A 142 23.65 -27.45 2.59
CA ASP A 142 23.28 -28.86 2.52
C ASP A 142 22.64 -29.19 1.16
N LEU A 143 21.79 -28.30 0.64
CA LEU A 143 21.22 -28.45 -0.71
C LEU A 143 22.26 -28.43 -1.86
N ALA A 144 23.47 -27.92 -1.60
CA ALA A 144 24.58 -27.89 -2.55
C ALA A 144 25.50 -29.12 -2.45
N ILE A 145 25.21 -30.06 -1.53
CA ILE A 145 25.94 -31.33 -1.43
C ILE A 145 25.72 -32.15 -2.72
N PRO A 146 26.76 -32.71 -3.36
CA PRO A 146 26.66 -33.38 -4.67
C PRO A 146 25.59 -34.48 -4.72
N GLU A 147 25.45 -35.25 -3.65
CA GLU A 147 24.48 -36.34 -3.52
C GLU A 147 23.04 -35.82 -3.53
N ILE A 148 22.79 -34.67 -2.89
CA ILE A 148 21.47 -34.01 -2.90
C ILE A 148 21.22 -33.32 -4.24
N MET A 149 22.26 -32.72 -4.83
CA MET A 149 22.19 -32.13 -6.16
C MET A 149 21.85 -33.16 -7.25
N ALA A 150 22.32 -34.40 -7.10
CA ALA A 150 22.01 -35.51 -8.01
C ALA A 150 20.53 -35.90 -8.03
N VAL A 151 19.78 -35.63 -6.95
CA VAL A 151 18.31 -35.80 -6.95
C VAL A 151 17.70 -34.67 -7.78
N LYS A 152 17.00 -35.01 -8.87
CA LYS A 152 16.37 -34.02 -9.74
C LYS A 152 15.34 -33.18 -8.96
N PRO A 153 15.21 -31.86 -9.21
CA PRO A 153 14.23 -31.02 -8.52
C PRO A 153 12.79 -31.56 -8.45
N PRO A 154 12.23 -32.22 -9.50
CA PRO A 154 10.89 -32.80 -9.44
C PRO A 154 10.72 -33.94 -8.43
N ASN A 155 11.82 -34.54 -7.99
CA ASN A 155 11.84 -35.68 -7.07
C ASN A 155 12.25 -35.28 -5.65
N ARG A 156 12.37 -33.97 -5.37
CA ARG A 156 12.67 -33.45 -4.03
C ARG A 156 11.35 -33.08 -3.36
N TYR A 157 11.01 -33.80 -2.31
CA TYR A 157 9.79 -33.58 -1.53
C TYR A 157 10.18 -33.16 -0.12
N ASN A 158 9.46 -32.19 0.45
CA ASN A 158 9.55 -31.91 1.88
C ASN A 158 8.74 -32.97 2.64
N MET A 159 9.31 -33.43 3.74
CA MET A 159 8.71 -34.43 4.63
C MET A 159 8.02 -33.73 5.81
N ASP A 160 7.16 -32.73 5.55
CA ASP A 160 6.47 -31.93 6.57
C ASP A 160 4.96 -31.79 6.34
N GLU A 161 4.24 -32.89 6.09
CA GLU A 161 2.78 -32.88 5.93
C GLU A 161 2.06 -33.76 6.96
N THR A 162 2.11 -33.36 8.23
CA THR A 162 1.00 -33.52 9.20
C THR A 162 1.38 -32.87 10.53
N GLY A 163 1.09 -31.56 10.67
CA GLY A 163 1.35 -30.82 11.89
C GLY A 163 0.17 -29.91 12.24
N VAL A 164 -0.29 -29.99 13.49
CA VAL A 164 -1.20 -28.99 14.06
C VAL A 164 -0.41 -27.68 14.19
N LEU A 165 -0.92 -26.62 13.58
CA LEU A 165 -0.21 -25.34 13.42
C LEU A 165 -0.45 -24.43 14.64
N GLU A 166 0.57 -24.25 15.48
CA GLU A 166 0.58 -23.18 16.49
C GLU A 166 1.05 -21.90 15.82
N SER A 167 0.12 -21.06 15.36
CA SER A 167 0.45 -19.91 14.52
C SER A 167 0.92 -18.68 15.31
N LYS A 168 1.94 -17.96 14.83
CA LYS A 168 2.40 -16.65 15.30
C LYS A 168 2.02 -15.58 14.25
N GLY A 169 1.22 -14.60 14.67
CA GLY A 169 0.66 -13.55 13.82
C GLY A 169 -0.82 -13.32 14.11
N SER A 170 -1.36 -12.16 13.76
CA SER A 170 -2.80 -11.90 13.87
C SER A 170 -3.53 -12.42 12.63
N ASN A 171 -4.70 -13.04 12.81
CA ASN A 171 -5.65 -13.31 11.72
C ASN A 171 -6.47 -12.04 11.44
N GLY A 172 -5.79 -10.98 10.99
CA GLY A 172 -6.33 -9.62 10.91
C GLY A 172 -6.20 -8.98 9.53
N LEU A 173 -6.75 -7.77 9.42
CA LEU A 173 -6.51 -6.91 8.26
C LEU A 173 -5.22 -6.12 8.49
N VAL A 174 -4.30 -6.27 7.54
CA VAL A 174 -3.01 -5.56 7.48
C VAL A 174 -2.97 -4.69 6.24
N LEU A 175 -2.02 -3.76 6.21
CA LEU A 175 -1.77 -2.90 5.07
C LEU A 175 -0.47 -3.32 4.39
N GLY A 176 -0.50 -3.50 3.09
CA GLY A 176 0.69 -3.82 2.29
C GLY A 176 0.63 -3.26 0.89
N SER A 177 1.60 -3.64 0.05
CA SER A 177 1.74 -3.07 -1.29
C SER A 177 0.53 -3.39 -2.18
N SER A 178 0.17 -2.45 -3.05
CA SER A 178 -0.92 -2.61 -4.02
C SER A 178 -0.68 -3.71 -5.05
N ASP A 179 0.59 -4.07 -5.23
CA ASP A 179 1.09 -4.92 -6.30
C ASP A 179 1.17 -6.40 -5.87
N THR A 180 1.18 -6.65 -4.55
CA THR A 180 1.19 -8.00 -3.99
C THR A 180 -0.20 -8.64 -4.11
N LYS A 181 -0.32 -9.66 -4.97
CA LYS A 181 -1.50 -10.51 -5.04
C LYS A 181 -1.48 -11.49 -3.86
N PHE A 182 -2.09 -11.12 -2.74
CA PHE A 182 -2.41 -12.11 -1.70
C PHE A 182 -3.52 -13.02 -2.22
N GLY A 183 -3.21 -14.31 -2.36
CA GLY A 183 -4.14 -15.31 -2.86
C GLY A 183 -5.42 -15.33 -2.03
N ARG A 184 -6.52 -14.85 -2.61
CA ARG A 184 -7.86 -15.25 -2.18
C ARG A 184 -7.99 -16.73 -2.52
N LYS A 185 -7.78 -17.62 -1.55
CA LYS A 185 -8.37 -18.96 -1.67
C LYS A 185 -9.89 -18.79 -1.48
N LYS A 186 -10.63 -19.27 -2.49
CA LYS A 186 -12.08 -19.47 -2.45
C LYS A 186 -12.42 -20.47 -1.36
#